data_AF-A0A662HPQ0-F1
#
_entry.id   AF-A0A662HPQ0-F1
#
_cell.length_a   1.000
_cell.length_b   1.000
_cell.length_c   1.000
_cell.angle_alpha   90.00
_cell.angle_beta   90.00
_cell.angle_gamma   90.00
#
_symmetry.space_group_name_H-M   'P 1'
#
loop_
_entity.id
_entity.type
_entity.pdbx_description
1 polymer ?
#
loop_
_entity_poly.entity_id
_entity_poly.type
_entity_poly.pdbx_seq_one_letter_code
_entity_poly.pdbx_strand_id
1 'polypeptide(L)' 'GAPCGSTWHIAEKLIGSVIEPRETLWERIAKAHHTYPCLASMEMDQELGDTILHKAQYLIRGAVEDSLR' A
#
# COMPACT_ATOMS: atom_id res chain seq x y z
N GLY A 1 -6.52 -10.82 -2.75
CA GLY A 1 -5.07 -10.54 -2.68
C GLY A 1 -4.47 -10.59 -4.07
N ALA A 2 -3.39 -9.85 -4.33
CA ALA A 2 -2.71 -9.85 -5.62
C ALA A 2 -1.92 -11.16 -5.85
N PRO A 3 -1.96 -11.76 -7.05
CA PRO A 3 -1.31 -13.03 -7.34
C PRO A 3 0.23 -12.95 -7.28
N CYS A 4 0.79 -11.75 -7.45
CA CYS A 4 2.21 -11.47 -7.25
C CYS A 4 2.66 -11.56 -5.78
N GLY A 5 1.76 -11.82 -4.81
CA GLY A 5 2.11 -11.90 -3.39
C GLY A 5 2.27 -10.56 -2.67
N SER A 6 2.26 -9.42 -3.38
CA SER A 6 2.44 -8.08 -2.78
C SER A 6 1.45 -7.80 -1.64
N THR A 7 0.16 -8.09 -1.81
CA THR A 7 -0.83 -7.86 -0.74
C THR A 7 -0.61 -8.77 0.47
N TRP A 8 -0.10 -9.98 0.25
CA TRP A 8 0.21 -10.91 1.34
C TRP A 8 1.42 -10.40 2.14
N HIS A 9 2.47 -10.01 1.44
CA HIS A 9 3.64 -9.38 2.05
C HIS A 9 3.26 -8.16 2.90
N ILE A 10 2.41 -7.28 2.37
CA ILE A 10 1.94 -6.10 3.12
C ILE A 10 1.16 -6.53 4.37
N ALA A 11 0.20 -7.46 4.24
CA ALA A 11 -0.58 -7.96 5.38
C ALA A 11 0.31 -8.51 6.50
N GLU A 12 1.35 -9.29 6.15
CA GLU A 12 2.33 -9.79 7.12
C GLU A 12 3.07 -8.66 7.86
N LYS A 13 3.41 -7.56 7.17
CA LYS A 13 4.07 -6.40 7.81
C LYS A 13 3.16 -5.59 8.72
N LEU A 14 1.85 -5.72 8.56
CA LEU A 14 0.86 -5.02 9.38
C LEU A 14 0.52 -5.75 10.69
N ILE A 15 0.88 -7.03 10.84
CA ILE A 15 0.64 -7.78 12.08
C ILE A 15 1.31 -7.06 13.27
N GLY A 16 0.52 -6.78 14.31
CA GLY A 16 0.97 -6.08 15.52
C GLY A 16 1.20 -4.57 15.34
N SER A 17 0.80 -3.98 14.21
CA SER A 17 0.91 -2.54 14.00
C SER A 17 -0.11 -1.78 14.84
N VAL A 18 0.28 -0.60 15.33
CA VAL A 18 -0.64 0.34 15.94
C VAL A 18 -1.55 0.94 14.86
N ILE A 19 -2.84 1.06 15.19
CA ILE A 19 -3.84 1.67 14.28
C ILE A 19 -3.82 3.19 14.42
N GLU A 20 -3.62 3.70 15.64
CA GLU A 20 -3.60 5.12 15.95
C GLU A 20 -2.19 5.57 16.41
N PRO A 21 -1.72 6.76 15.98
CA PRO A 21 -2.38 7.64 15.01
C PRO A 21 -2.33 7.05 13.59
N ARG A 22 -3.38 7.28 12.80
CA ARG A 22 -3.56 6.67 11.46
C ARG A 22 -2.37 6.86 10.53
N GLU A 23 -1.64 7.96 10.66
CA GLU A 23 -0.43 8.26 9.89
C GLU A 23 0.65 7.17 10.05
N THR A 24 0.78 6.59 11.25
CA THR A 24 1.75 5.52 11.53
C THR A 24 1.39 4.24 10.76
N LEU A 25 0.10 3.90 10.71
CA LEU A 25 -0.40 2.78 9.93
C LEU A 25 -0.17 3.02 8.42
N TRP A 26 -0.51 4.20 7.93
CA TRP A 26 -0.34 4.56 6.52
C TRP A 26 1.11 4.53 6.07
N GLU A 27 2.03 5.05 6.89
CA GLU A 27 3.46 5.00 6.62
C GLU A 27 3.96 3.55 6.54
N ARG A 28 3.45 2.67 7.41
CA ARG A 28 3.84 1.27 7.40
C ARG A 28 3.34 0.52 6.16
N ILE A 29 2.09 0.79 5.74
CA ILE A 29 1.54 0.28 4.47
C ILE A 29 2.40 0.77 3.29
N ALA A 30 2.73 2.06 3.27
CA ALA A 30 3.56 2.68 2.23
C ALA A 30 4.91 1.98 2.10
N LYS A 31 5.64 1.84 3.22
CA LYS A 31 6.97 1.20 3.25
C LYS A 31 6.91 -0.26 2.81
N ALA A 32 5.92 -1.02 3.28
CA ALA A 32 5.73 -2.41 2.89
C ALA A 32 5.45 -2.55 1.38
N HIS A 33 4.61 -1.67 0.81
CA HIS A 33 4.32 -1.68 -0.63
C HIS A 33 5.56 -1.32 -1.47
N HIS A 34 6.31 -0.28 -1.11
CA HIS A 34 7.52 0.12 -1.84
C HIS A 34 8.61 -0.97 -1.84
N THR A 35 8.64 -1.82 -0.80
CA THR A 35 9.58 -2.94 -0.73
C THR A 35 9.19 -4.08 -1.68
N TYR A 36 7.89 -4.21 -2.00
CA TYR A 36 7.39 -5.21 -2.94
C TYR A 36 6.20 -4.71 -3.79
N PRO A 37 6.46 -3.83 -4.78
CA PRO A 37 5.41 -3.02 -5.41
C PRO A 37 4.65 -3.72 -6.56
N CYS A 38 4.62 -5.06 -6.61
CA CYS A 38 3.93 -5.82 -7.66
C CYS A 38 4.28 -5.37 -9.10
N LEU A 39 5.55 -5.02 -9.35
CA LEU A 39 6.05 -4.48 -10.63
C LEU A 39 5.55 -3.07 -11.00
N ALA A 40 4.86 -2.36 -10.09
CA ALA A 40 4.42 -1.00 -10.34
C ALA A 40 5.62 -0.05 -10.47
N SER A 41 5.59 0.81 -11.49
CA SER A 41 6.62 1.80 -11.76
C SER A 41 6.49 3.03 -10.86
N MET A 42 7.64 3.60 -10.50
CA MET A 42 7.77 4.95 -9.92
C MET A 42 7.88 6.04 -10.99
N GLU A 43 7.84 5.67 -12.27
CA GLU A 43 7.79 6.63 -13.36
C GLU A 43 6.49 7.42 -13.30
N MET A 44 6.61 8.72 -13.57
CA MET A 44 5.49 9.65 -13.60
C MET A 44 4.57 9.30 -14.77
N ASP A 45 3.34 8.89 -14.47
CA ASP A 45 2.31 8.75 -15.49
C ASP A 45 1.60 10.09 -15.70
N GLN A 46 1.68 10.63 -16.92
CA GLN A 46 1.15 11.95 -17.24
C GLN A 46 -0.38 12.00 -17.23
N GLU A 47 -1.05 10.90 -17.57
CA GLU A 47 -2.52 10.84 -17.59
C GLU A 47 -3.08 10.79 -16.17
N LEU A 48 -2.40 10.07 -15.27
CA LEU A 48 -2.80 9.93 -13.87
C LEU A 48 -2.36 11.10 -12.99
N GLY A 49 -1.38 11.88 -13.44
CA GLY A 49 -0.70 12.91 -12.64
C GLY A 49 -0.04 12.35 -11.37
N ASP A 50 0.16 11.04 -11.31
CA ASP A 50 0.83 10.32 -10.21
C ASP A 50 1.54 9.07 -10.77
N THR A 51 2.33 8.38 -9.94
CA THR A 51 2.95 7.10 -10.35
C THR A 51 1.95 5.96 -10.23
N ILE A 52 2.13 4.91 -11.04
CA ILE A 52 1.34 3.68 -10.93
C ILE A 52 1.52 3.06 -9.54
N LEU A 53 2.73 3.12 -8.97
CA LEU A 53 3.01 2.64 -7.62
C LEU A 53 2.17 3.38 -6.58
N HIS A 54 2.09 4.71 -6.61
CA HIS A 54 1.27 5.46 -5.66
C HIS A 54 -0.22 5.15 -5.82
N LYS A 55 -0.74 5.06 -7.05
CA LYS A 55 -2.15 4.66 -7.25
C LYS A 55 -2.45 3.30 -6.64
N ALA A 56 -1.58 2.31 -6.87
CA ALA A 56 -1.71 0.99 -6.25
C ALA A 56 -1.66 1.06 -4.71
N GLN A 57 -0.75 1.88 -4.16
CA GLN A 57 -0.66 2.10 -2.72
C GLN A 57 -1.95 2.69 -2.13
N TYR A 58 -2.57 3.66 -2.79
CA TYR A 58 -3.81 4.27 -2.31
C TYR A 58 -4.97 3.27 -2.28
N LEU A 59 -5.06 2.38 -3.27
CA LEU A 59 -6.05 1.29 -3.27
C LEU A 59 -5.84 0.35 -2.08
N ILE A 60 -4.59 -0.02 -1.79
CA ILE A 60 -4.26 -0.89 -0.65
C ILE A 60 -4.59 -0.17 0.67
N ARG A 61 -4.22 1.10 0.82
CA ARG A 61 -4.57 1.91 1.98
C ARG A 61 -6.08 2.00 2.18
N GLY A 62 -6.84 2.25 1.11
CA GLY A 62 -8.30 2.29 1.15
C GLY A 62 -8.90 0.96 1.62
N ALA A 63 -8.42 -0.16 1.09
CA ALA A 63 -8.88 -1.48 1.50
C ALA A 63 -8.60 -1.78 2.99
N VAL A 64 -7.45 -1.33 3.52
CA VAL A 64 -7.16 -1.45 4.96
C VAL A 64 -8.08 -0.56 5.78
N GLU A 65 -8.27 0.70 5.39
CA GLU A 65 -9.18 1.62 6.07
C GLU A 65 -10.63 1.10 6.10
N ASP A 66 -11.12 0.57 4.98
CA ASP A 66 -12.45 -0.01 4.90
C ASP A 66 -12.60 -1.24 5.82
N SER A 67 -11.53 -2.01 6.04
CA SER A 67 -11.53 -3.14 6.97
C SER A 67 -11.52 -2.76 8.45
N LEU A 68 -11.21 -1.50 8.75
CA LEU A 68 -11.17 -0.94 10.12
C LEU A 68 -12.45 -0.18 10.49
N ARG A 69 -13.45 -0.16 9.59
CA ARG A 69 -14.80 0.35 9.85
C ARG A 69 -15.69 -0.74 10.43
#